data_AF-A0A815BRD6-F1
#
_entry.id   AF-A0A815BRD6-F1
#
_cell.length_a   1.000
_cell.length_b   1.000
_cell.length_c   1.000
_cell.angle_alpha   90.00
_cell.angle_beta   90.00
_cell.angle_gamma   90.00
#
_symmetry.space_group_name_H-M   'P 1'
#
loop_
_entity.id
_entity.type
_entity.pdbx_description
1 polymer ?
#
loop_
_entity_poly.entity_id
_entity_poly.type
_entity_poly.pdbx_seq_one_letter_code
_entity_poly.pdbx_strand_id
1 'polypeptide(L)'
;MQQMKTSKLTIDRFDLFTIIFDILISILGSLVVNRLIPILKEKFIKAQLWGHDLNKRNSTEIKVAESQGVLAAGIFLILMFIMIAIVFSEHLHPETALLSICCMVLLGFADDVLDLRWSIKLLLPLIASLPLLLVYFANYHSTTIILPKPVRPYLGQQWNLGILYYIYMSMVAVFCTNAINILAGVNGLEVGQSIVIAISILIFNLVELQG
;
A
#
# COMPACT_ATOMS: atom_id res chain seq x y z
N MET A 1 3.41 -35.34 -17.94
CA MET A 1 4.81 -34.92 -17.76
C MET A 1 5.39 -34.51 -19.10
N GLN A 2 4.91 -33.40 -19.66
CA GLN A 2 5.42 -32.68 -20.83
C GLN A 2 4.51 -31.46 -21.03
N GLN A 3 5.09 -30.31 -21.40
CA GLN A 3 4.49 -28.96 -21.52
C GLN A 3 4.54 -27.98 -20.34
N MET A 4 5.34 -28.24 -19.30
CA MET A 4 5.72 -27.20 -18.31
C MET A 4 7.22 -26.91 -18.41
N LYS A 5 7.64 -26.36 -19.55
CA LYS A 5 8.94 -25.71 -19.68
C LYS A 5 8.94 -24.86 -20.96
N THR A 6 9.40 -23.62 -20.79
CA THR A 6 9.85 -22.68 -21.82
C THR A 6 8.79 -21.98 -22.67
N SER A 7 7.90 -21.20 -22.05
CA SER A 7 7.69 -19.83 -22.54
C SER A 7 8.77 -18.98 -21.88
N LYS A 8 9.91 -18.81 -22.56
CA LYS A 8 10.84 -17.74 -22.20
C LYS A 8 10.01 -16.47 -22.12
N LEU A 9 10.06 -15.82 -20.97
CA LEU A 9 9.59 -14.47 -20.73
C LEU A 9 10.34 -13.54 -21.70
N THR A 10 9.91 -13.50 -22.96
CA THR A 10 10.24 -12.39 -23.86
C THR A 10 9.58 -11.20 -23.23
N ILE A 11 10.37 -10.41 -22.50
CA ILE A 11 10.04 -9.04 -22.10
C ILE A 11 9.63 -8.36 -23.40
N ASP A 12 8.32 -8.29 -23.65
CA ASP A 12 7.82 -7.66 -24.85
C ASP A 12 8.21 -6.18 -24.77
N ARG A 13 8.40 -5.51 -25.92
CA ARG A 13 8.74 -4.06 -25.92
C ARG A 13 7.75 -3.21 -25.10
N PHE A 14 6.55 -3.74 -24.87
CA PHE A 14 5.51 -3.21 -24.00
C PHE A 14 5.92 -3.18 -22.51
N ASP A 15 6.63 -4.19 -22.02
CA ASP A 15 7.01 -4.32 -20.60
C ASP A 15 8.15 -3.36 -20.24
N LEU A 16 9.17 -3.26 -21.09
CA LEU A 16 10.30 -2.35 -20.83
C LEU A 16 9.88 -0.88 -20.91
N PHE A 17 9.02 -0.52 -21.87
CA PHE A 17 8.44 0.82 -21.94
C PHE A 17 7.66 1.14 -20.67
N THR A 18 6.81 0.22 -20.22
CA THR A 18 6.00 0.38 -19.01
C THR A 18 6.86 0.59 -17.77
N ILE A 19 7.91 -0.22 -17.59
CA ILE A 19 8.83 -0.10 -16.45
C ILE A 19 9.59 1.22 -16.48
N ILE A 20 10.14 1.62 -17.63
CA ILE A 20 10.87 2.89 -17.76
C ILE A 20 9.92 4.07 -17.50
N PHE A 21 8.72 4.01 -18.05
CA PHE A 21 7.70 5.04 -17.83
C PHE A 21 7.32 5.14 -16.36
N ASP A 22 7.07 4.01 -15.69
CA ASP A 22 6.78 3.94 -14.25
C ASP A 22 7.88 4.57 -13.38
N ILE A 23 9.14 4.28 -13.70
CA ILE A 23 10.31 4.88 -13.03
C ILE A 23 10.32 6.41 -13.22
N LEU A 24 10.13 6.88 -14.45
CA LEU A 24 10.15 8.32 -14.76
C LEU A 24 9.04 9.08 -14.04
N ILE A 25 7.81 8.57 -14.07
CA ILE A 25 6.69 9.21 -13.38
C ILE A 25 6.84 9.14 -11.85
N SER A 26 7.45 8.08 -11.31
CA SER A 26 7.69 7.92 -9.88
C SER A 26 8.74 8.94 -9.39
N ILE A 27 9.80 9.17 -10.17
CA ILE A 27 10.77 10.23 -9.91
C ILE A 27 10.09 11.60 -9.95
N LEU A 28 9.28 11.86 -10.98
CA LEU A 28 8.52 13.10 -11.09
C LEU A 28 7.59 13.31 -9.88
N GLY A 29 6.87 12.27 -9.47
CA GLY A 29 6.00 12.28 -8.30
C GLY A 29 6.75 12.64 -7.02
N SER A 30 7.89 11.99 -6.79
CA SER A 30 8.76 12.27 -5.63
C SER A 30 9.21 13.74 -5.61
N LEU A 31 9.63 14.28 -6.76
CA LEU A 31 10.02 15.69 -6.88
C LEU A 31 8.85 16.65 -6.60
N VAL A 32 7.65 16.33 -7.07
CA VAL A 32 6.43 17.12 -6.82
C VAL A 32 6.11 17.10 -5.33
N VAL A 33 6.09 15.93 -4.68
CA VAL A 33 5.81 15.79 -3.24
C VAL A 33 6.82 16.57 -2.40
N ASN A 34 8.12 16.45 -2.71
CA ASN A 34 9.18 17.17 -1.99
C ASN A 34 9.05 18.69 -2.07
N ARG A 35 8.49 19.21 -3.18
CA ARG A 35 8.19 20.64 -3.32
C ARG A 35 6.86 21.03 -2.66
N LEU A 36 5.87 20.14 -2.69
CA LEU A 36 4.52 20.43 -2.24
C LEU A 36 4.41 20.48 -0.71
N ILE A 37 5.08 19.57 0.00
CA ILE A 37 5.09 19.51 1.48
C ILE A 37 5.46 20.87 2.11
N PRO A 38 6.60 21.51 1.79
CA PRO A 38 6.95 22.80 2.41
C PRO A 38 5.98 23.92 2.03
N ILE A 39 5.42 23.91 0.81
CA ILE A 39 4.45 24.92 0.34
C ILE A 39 3.14 24.84 1.13
N LEU A 40 2.66 23.62 1.40
CA LEU A 40 1.38 23.40 2.05
C LEU A 40 1.47 23.30 3.57
N LYS A 41 2.66 23.12 4.15
CA LYS A 41 2.91 23.04 5.60
C LYS A 41 2.12 24.09 6.39
N GLU A 42 2.19 25.35 5.99
CA GLU A 42 1.51 26.46 6.67
C GLU A 42 -0.02 26.35 6.63
N LYS A 43 -0.58 25.76 5.57
CA LYS A 43 -2.04 25.54 5.47
C LYS A 43 -2.51 24.48 6.45
N PHE A 44 -1.74 23.41 6.65
CA PHE A 44 -2.04 22.38 7.64
C PHE A 44 -1.99 22.94 9.07
N ILE A 45 -0.97 23.75 9.38
CA ILE A 45 -0.87 24.45 10.67
C ILE A 45 -2.08 25.37 10.89
N LYS A 46 -2.48 26.14 9.87
CA LYS A 46 -3.69 26.99 9.94
C LYS A 46 -4.97 26.19 10.13
N ALA A 47 -5.06 24.99 9.57
CA ALA A 47 -6.18 24.07 9.72
C ALA A 47 -6.21 23.30 11.05
N GLN A 48 -5.32 23.63 12.00
CA GLN A 48 -5.14 22.90 13.27
C GLN A 48 -4.67 21.44 13.09
N LEU A 49 -4.08 21.10 11.94
CA LEU A 49 -3.45 19.79 11.69
C LEU A 49 -1.95 19.89 11.98
N TRP A 50 -1.63 19.98 13.26
CA TRP A 50 -0.26 20.11 13.75
C TRP A 50 -0.12 19.48 15.13
N GLY A 51 1.10 19.08 15.46
CA GLY A 51 1.47 18.64 16.80
C GLY A 51 2.89 19.02 17.17
N HIS A 52 3.31 18.53 18.33
CA HIS A 52 4.62 18.81 18.92
C HIS A 52 5.54 17.61 18.77
N ASP A 53 6.82 17.86 18.48
CA ASP A 53 7.85 16.81 18.53
C ASP A 53 8.18 16.48 19.98
N LEU A 54 7.54 15.43 20.52
CA LEU A 54 7.64 15.02 21.92
C LEU A 54 9.07 14.64 22.36
N ASN A 55 9.95 14.31 21.40
CA ASN A 55 11.32 13.87 21.68
C ASN A 55 12.35 15.01 21.63
N LYS A 56 11.91 16.27 21.49
CA LYS A 56 12.78 17.45 21.50
C LYS A 56 12.53 18.34 22.72
N ARG A 57 13.59 18.95 23.25
CA ARG A 57 13.50 19.86 24.41
C ARG A 57 12.66 21.11 24.14
N ASN A 58 12.66 21.59 22.91
CA ASN A 58 11.89 22.77 22.48
C ASN A 58 10.51 22.37 21.91
N SER A 59 9.95 21.25 22.35
CA SER A 59 8.73 20.66 21.78
C SER A 59 7.55 21.65 21.77
N THR A 60 7.39 22.42 22.85
CA THR A 60 6.27 23.36 23.03
C THR A 60 6.36 24.62 22.17
N GLU A 61 7.55 24.95 21.64
CA GLU A 61 7.77 26.18 20.87
C GLU A 61 7.50 26.01 19.37
N ILE A 62 7.71 24.80 18.85
CA ILE A 62 7.69 24.53 17.41
C ILE A 62 6.49 23.66 17.07
N LYS A 63 5.61 24.19 16.20
CA LYS A 63 4.52 23.41 15.59
C LYS A 63 5.01 22.66 14.37
N VAL A 64 4.76 21.36 14.34
CA VAL A 64 5.07 20.48 13.20
C VAL A 64 3.75 20.13 12.51
N ALA A 65 3.66 20.34 11.20
CA ALA A 65 2.46 19.98 10.44
C ALA A 65 2.28 18.46 10.42
N GLU A 66 1.08 17.99 10.72
CA GLU A 66 0.72 16.58 10.75
C GLU A 66 -0.03 16.18 9.46
N SER A 67 -0.33 14.89 9.32
CA SER A 67 -1.07 14.30 8.20
C SER A 67 -0.51 14.60 6.81
N GLN A 68 0.78 14.93 6.70
CA GLN A 68 1.43 15.26 5.42
C GLN A 68 1.49 14.07 4.45
N GLY A 69 1.31 12.84 4.94
CA GLY A 69 1.20 11.63 4.12
C GLY A 69 0.08 11.71 3.09
N VAL A 70 -0.99 12.47 3.34
CA VAL A 70 -2.10 12.68 2.39
C VAL A 70 -1.63 13.32 1.08
N LEU A 71 -0.59 14.16 1.12
CA LEU A 71 -0.03 14.79 -0.08
C LEU A 71 0.73 13.77 -0.93
N ALA A 72 1.56 12.95 -0.29
CA ALA A 72 2.28 11.87 -0.97
C ALA A 72 1.30 10.85 -1.58
N ALA A 73 0.28 10.47 -0.82
CA ALA A 73 -0.77 9.55 -1.27
C ALA A 73 -1.61 10.13 -2.42
N GLY A 74 -1.99 11.42 -2.35
CA GLY A 74 -2.71 12.09 -3.42
C GLY A 74 -1.95 12.11 -4.74
N ILE A 75 -0.64 12.43 -4.70
CA ILE A 75 0.22 12.36 -5.89
C ILE A 75 0.35 10.92 -6.39
N PHE A 76 0.56 9.95 -5.50
CA PHE A 76 0.60 8.53 -5.86
C PHE A 76 -0.67 8.09 -6.60
N LEU A 77 -1.85 8.43 -6.09
CA LEU A 77 -3.13 8.08 -6.72
C LEU A 77 -3.26 8.69 -8.12
N ILE A 78 -2.93 9.97 -8.28
CA ILE A 78 -2.96 10.64 -9.59
C ILE A 78 -2.05 9.93 -10.59
N LEU A 79 -0.82 9.60 -10.18
CA LEU A 79 0.14 8.91 -11.04
C LEU A 79 -0.34 7.49 -11.40
N MET A 80 -0.92 6.76 -10.45
CA MET A 80 -1.51 5.45 -10.71
C MET A 80 -2.68 5.53 -11.69
N PHE A 81 -3.55 6.53 -11.60
CA PHE A 81 -4.61 6.73 -12.59
C PHE A 81 -4.05 7.00 -14.00
N ILE A 82 -2.99 7.81 -14.09
CA ILE A 82 -2.29 8.08 -15.36
C ILE A 82 -1.69 6.77 -15.92
N MET A 83 -1.06 5.95 -15.07
CA MET A 83 -0.51 4.65 -15.47
C MET A 83 -1.58 3.72 -16.02
N ILE A 84 -2.71 3.60 -15.31
CA ILE A 84 -3.82 2.76 -15.76
C ILE A 84 -4.32 3.22 -17.12
N ALA A 85 -4.58 4.52 -17.29
CA ALA A 85 -5.11 5.08 -18.53
C ALA A 85 -4.17 4.89 -19.75
N ILE A 86 -2.85 4.86 -19.54
CA ILE A 86 -1.86 4.74 -20.62
C ILE A 86 -1.50 3.28 -20.90
N VAL A 87 -1.36 2.46 -19.87
CA VAL A 87 -0.80 1.10 -19.97
C VAL A 87 -1.90 0.03 -20.04
N PHE A 88 -2.97 0.14 -19.27
CA PHE A 88 -3.97 -0.91 -19.15
C PHE A 88 -5.22 -0.58 -19.96
N SER A 89 -5.24 -1.03 -21.22
CA SER A 89 -6.35 -0.73 -22.11
C SER A 89 -7.55 -1.67 -21.98
N GLU A 90 -7.41 -2.97 -21.65
CA GLU A 90 -8.57 -3.87 -21.83
C GLU A 90 -8.78 -5.07 -20.89
N HIS A 91 -7.85 -5.59 -20.06
CA HIS A 91 -8.03 -6.96 -19.51
C HIS A 91 -7.84 -7.16 -18.00
N LEU A 92 -7.41 -6.15 -17.25
CA LEU A 92 -7.38 -6.19 -15.79
C LEU A 92 -8.16 -4.99 -15.27
N HIS A 93 -8.86 -5.12 -14.14
CA HIS A 93 -9.53 -4.00 -13.46
C HIS A 93 -8.65 -3.43 -12.32
N PRO A 94 -7.47 -2.82 -12.58
CA PRO A 94 -6.60 -2.28 -11.53
C PRO A 94 -7.26 -1.12 -10.77
N GLU A 95 -8.30 -0.52 -11.36
CA GLU A 95 -9.16 0.52 -10.79
C GLU A 95 -9.69 0.17 -9.40
N THR A 96 -9.97 -1.10 -9.16
CA THR A 96 -10.53 -1.63 -7.91
C THR A 96 -9.51 -1.70 -6.77
N ALA A 97 -8.26 -2.07 -7.09
CA ALA A 97 -7.14 -1.99 -6.15
C ALA A 97 -6.85 -0.53 -5.81
N LEU A 98 -6.88 0.35 -6.82
CA LEU A 98 -6.72 1.79 -6.61
C LEU A 98 -7.86 2.40 -5.79
N LEU A 99 -9.09 1.93 -5.97
CA LEU A 99 -10.23 2.30 -5.14
C LEU A 99 -10.02 1.88 -3.68
N SER A 100 -9.53 0.67 -3.43
CA SER A 100 -9.19 0.21 -2.07
C SER A 100 -8.13 1.12 -1.42
N ILE A 101 -7.06 1.45 -2.15
CA ILE A 101 -6.01 2.36 -1.66
C ILE A 101 -6.58 3.77 -1.42
N CYS A 102 -7.38 4.29 -2.34
CA CYS A 102 -8.04 5.60 -2.21
C CYS A 102 -8.93 5.65 -0.97
N CYS A 103 -9.76 4.62 -0.74
CA CYS A 103 -10.56 4.49 0.47
C CYS A 103 -9.68 4.46 1.72
N MET A 104 -8.58 3.70 1.72
CA MET A 104 -7.66 3.64 2.86
C MET A 104 -6.99 4.99 3.15
N VAL A 105 -6.56 5.72 2.13
CA VAL A 105 -5.95 7.06 2.26
C VAL A 105 -6.96 8.07 2.81
N LEU A 106 -8.18 8.08 2.27
CA LEU A 106 -9.23 8.97 2.74
C LEU A 106 -9.61 8.68 4.19
N LEU A 107 -9.77 7.41 4.54
CA LEU A 107 -10.12 6.99 5.89
C LEU A 107 -8.98 7.22 6.88
N GLY A 108 -7.72 7.05 6.47
CA GLY A 108 -6.55 7.39 7.28
C GLY A 108 -6.46 8.89 7.54
N PHE A 109 -6.70 9.72 6.52
CA PHE A 109 -6.77 11.17 6.72
C PHE A 109 -7.97 11.58 7.59
N ALA A 110 -9.13 10.94 7.42
CA ALA A 110 -10.29 11.19 8.26
C ALA A 110 -10.04 10.78 9.72
N ASP A 111 -9.31 9.71 9.97
CA ASP A 111 -8.89 9.29 11.32
C ASP A 111 -8.02 10.36 11.98
N ASP A 112 -7.03 10.90 11.26
CA ASP A 112 -6.17 11.98 11.76
C ASP A 112 -6.97 13.25 12.10
N VAL A 113 -7.97 13.61 11.28
CA VAL A 113 -8.77 14.83 11.45
C VAL A 113 -9.82 14.67 12.57
N LEU A 114 -10.41 13.48 12.71
CA LEU A 114 -11.55 13.24 13.59
C LEU A 114 -11.18 12.61 14.94
N ASP A 115 -9.93 12.19 15.12
CA ASP A 115 -9.42 11.43 16.27
C ASP A 115 -10.38 10.31 16.70
N LEU A 116 -10.52 9.32 15.81
CA LEU A 116 -11.54 8.28 15.99
C LEU A 116 -11.19 7.32 17.13
N ARG A 117 -12.24 6.70 17.70
CA ARG A 117 -12.09 5.68 18.74
C ARG A 117 -11.35 4.45 18.20
N TRP A 118 -10.56 3.79 19.05
CA TRP A 118 -9.78 2.59 18.69
C TRP A 118 -10.59 1.46 18.03
N SER A 119 -11.86 1.28 18.41
CA SER A 119 -12.73 0.27 17.81
C SER A 119 -13.07 0.59 16.35
N ILE A 120 -13.18 1.87 16.02
CA ILE A 120 -13.40 2.36 14.65
C ILE A 120 -12.09 2.26 13.85
N LYS A 121 -10.94 2.53 14.47
CA LYS A 121 -9.61 2.37 13.86
C LYS A 121 -9.35 0.94 13.36
N LEU A 122 -9.94 -0.08 13.99
CA LEU A 122 -9.90 -1.46 13.50
C LEU A 122 -10.93 -1.75 12.39
N LEU A 123 -12.07 -1.05 12.40
CA LEU A 123 -13.15 -1.23 11.42
C LEU A 123 -12.85 -0.55 10.08
N LEU A 124 -12.19 0.61 10.07
CA LEU A 124 -11.94 1.36 8.85
C LEU A 124 -11.08 0.59 7.83
N PRO A 125 -9.96 -0.05 8.20
CA PRO A 125 -9.19 -0.86 7.25
C PRO A 125 -9.97 -2.08 6.74
N LEU A 126 -10.87 -2.65 7.56
CA LEU A 126 -11.75 -3.74 7.15
C LEU A 126 -12.65 -3.30 5.99
N ILE A 127 -13.35 -2.17 6.15
CA ILE A 127 -14.22 -1.60 5.11
C ILE A 127 -13.41 -1.19 3.88
N ALA A 128 -12.24 -0.56 4.08
CA ALA A 128 -11.36 -0.15 2.99
C ALA A 128 -10.82 -1.34 2.17
N SER A 129 -10.72 -2.53 2.77
CA SER A 129 -10.26 -3.75 2.08
C SER A 129 -11.33 -4.43 1.22
N LEU A 130 -12.61 -4.02 1.32
CA LEU A 130 -13.70 -4.68 0.58
C LEU A 130 -13.50 -4.69 -0.95
N PRO A 131 -13.06 -3.60 -1.62
CA PRO A 131 -12.83 -3.65 -3.07
C PRO A 131 -11.78 -4.70 -3.45
N LEU A 132 -10.72 -4.86 -2.65
CA LEU A 132 -9.70 -5.90 -2.85
C LEU A 132 -10.31 -7.31 -2.76
N LEU A 133 -11.17 -7.54 -1.76
CA LEU A 133 -11.85 -8.83 -1.58
C LEU A 133 -12.77 -9.17 -2.76
N LEU A 134 -13.51 -8.20 -3.27
CA LEU A 134 -14.42 -8.38 -4.40
C LEU A 134 -13.66 -8.78 -5.66
N VAL A 135 -12.50 -8.17 -5.90
CA VAL A 135 -11.63 -8.49 -7.05
C VAL A 135 -11.07 -9.89 -6.93
N TYR A 136 -10.61 -10.26 -5.73
CA TYR A 136 -10.13 -11.60 -5.48
C TYR A 136 -11.23 -12.64 -5.72
N PHE A 137 -12.42 -12.36 -5.20
CA PHE A 137 -13.60 -13.20 -5.37
C PHE A 137 -13.98 -13.35 -6.85
N ALA A 138 -13.93 -12.27 -7.64
CA ALA A 138 -14.34 -12.29 -9.05
C ALA A 138 -13.31 -12.93 -10.00
N ASN A 139 -12.01 -12.85 -9.71
CA ASN A 139 -10.97 -13.23 -10.69
C ASN A 139 -10.20 -14.51 -10.34
N TYR A 140 -9.91 -14.76 -9.06
CA TYR A 140 -8.92 -15.79 -8.69
C TYR A 140 -9.55 -17.08 -8.15
N HIS A 141 -10.79 -17.04 -7.64
CA HIS A 141 -11.66 -18.17 -7.18
C HIS A 141 -11.02 -19.26 -6.29
N SER A 142 -9.74 -19.19 -5.97
CA SER A 142 -9.00 -20.21 -5.23
C SER A 142 -8.85 -19.78 -3.77
N THR A 143 -9.35 -20.59 -2.85
CA THR A 143 -9.19 -20.40 -1.40
C THR A 143 -8.28 -21.45 -0.78
N THR A 144 -7.51 -22.15 -1.62
CA THR A 144 -6.59 -23.21 -1.22
C THR A 144 -5.21 -22.63 -0.96
N ILE A 145 -4.72 -22.76 0.27
CA ILE A 145 -3.37 -22.34 0.66
C ILE A 145 -2.40 -23.51 0.69
N ILE A 146 -1.14 -23.22 0.41
CA ILE A 146 -0.04 -24.17 0.59
C ILE A 146 0.47 -24.02 2.02
N LEU A 147 0.48 -25.11 2.78
CA LEU A 147 0.92 -25.07 4.17
C LEU A 147 2.45 -24.92 4.29
N PRO A 148 2.95 -24.21 5.31
CA PRO A 148 4.38 -24.05 5.54
C PRO A 148 5.04 -25.39 5.89
N LYS A 149 6.29 -25.59 5.44
CA LYS A 149 7.01 -26.88 5.55
C LYS A 149 6.96 -27.53 6.94
N PRO A 150 7.11 -26.80 8.07
CA PRO A 150 7.05 -27.41 9.40
C PRO A 150 5.68 -28.02 9.75
N VAL A 151 4.60 -27.53 9.14
CA VAL A 151 3.22 -27.93 9.46
C VAL A 151 2.73 -29.07 8.55
N ARG A 152 3.36 -29.24 7.38
CA ARG A 152 2.98 -30.25 6.38
C ARG A 152 2.89 -31.68 6.90
N PRO A 153 3.78 -32.17 7.79
CA PRO A 153 3.69 -33.55 8.29
C PRO A 153 2.40 -33.85 9.05
N TYR A 154 1.78 -32.83 9.65
CA TYR A 154 0.60 -33.00 10.52
C TYR A 154 -0.72 -32.79 9.76
N LEU A 155 -0.74 -31.83 8.84
CA LEU A 155 -1.97 -31.35 8.22
C LEU A 155 -2.02 -31.62 6.70
N GLY A 156 -0.94 -32.11 6.09
CA GLY A 156 -0.84 -32.32 4.65
C GLY A 156 -0.29 -31.10 3.91
N GLN A 157 -0.33 -31.12 2.57
CA GLN A 157 0.37 -30.11 1.76
C GLN A 157 -0.47 -28.86 1.46
N GLN A 158 -1.78 -29.01 1.30
CA GLN A 158 -2.68 -27.95 0.85
C GLN A 158 -4.01 -28.02 1.58
N TRP A 159 -4.52 -26.87 2.02
CA TRP A 159 -5.78 -26.74 2.75
C TRP A 159 -6.70 -25.72 2.09
N ASN A 160 -7.96 -26.09 1.88
CA ASN A 160 -8.99 -25.16 1.43
C ASN A 160 -9.65 -24.50 2.64
N LEU A 161 -9.45 -23.19 2.78
CA LEU A 161 -9.95 -22.40 3.92
C LEU A 161 -11.36 -21.84 3.69
N GLY A 162 -11.86 -21.85 2.45
CA GLY A 162 -13.14 -21.23 2.10
C GLY A 162 -13.26 -19.78 2.59
N ILE A 163 -14.32 -19.48 3.33
CA ILE A 163 -14.60 -18.13 3.87
C ILE A 163 -13.48 -17.59 4.78
N LEU A 164 -12.78 -18.48 5.50
CA LEU A 164 -11.70 -18.07 6.40
C LEU A 164 -10.54 -17.41 5.64
N TYR A 165 -10.37 -17.71 4.36
CA TYR A 165 -9.37 -17.06 3.51
C TYR A 165 -9.69 -15.57 3.30
N TYR A 166 -10.95 -15.21 3.10
CA TYR A 166 -11.38 -13.81 2.94
C TYR A 166 -11.24 -13.03 4.24
N ILE A 167 -11.60 -13.64 5.37
CA ILE A 167 -11.39 -13.05 6.70
C ILE A 167 -9.90 -12.79 6.91
N TYR A 168 -9.04 -13.77 6.59
CA TYR A 168 -7.59 -13.61 6.64
C TYR A 168 -7.10 -12.44 5.79
N MET A 169 -7.52 -12.32 4.52
CA MET A 169 -7.10 -11.21 3.65
C MET A 169 -7.44 -9.84 4.23
N SER A 170 -8.66 -9.66 4.77
CA SER A 170 -9.04 -8.40 5.42
C SER A 170 -8.24 -8.15 6.70
N MET A 171 -7.98 -9.20 7.49
CA MET A 171 -7.16 -9.09 8.71
C MET A 171 -5.71 -8.72 8.39
N VAL A 172 -5.16 -9.14 7.26
CA VAL A 172 -3.82 -8.69 6.81
C VAL A 172 -3.83 -7.18 6.54
N ALA A 173 -4.86 -6.65 5.88
CA ALA A 173 -4.95 -5.20 5.64
C ALA A 173 -5.07 -4.40 6.95
N VAL A 174 -5.88 -4.88 7.91
CA VAL A 174 -5.98 -4.31 9.26
C VAL A 174 -4.64 -4.38 9.99
N PHE A 175 -3.96 -5.53 9.93
CA PHE A 175 -2.67 -5.72 10.58
C PHE A 175 -1.61 -4.78 10.01
N CYS A 176 -1.45 -4.69 8.69
CA CYS A 176 -0.42 -3.88 8.06
C CYS A 176 -0.54 -2.39 8.43
N THR A 177 -1.75 -1.84 8.40
CA THR A 177 -2.00 -0.42 8.75
C THR A 177 -1.73 -0.14 10.22
N ASN A 178 -2.23 -1.01 11.12
CA ASN A 178 -2.03 -0.83 12.55
C ASN A 178 -0.59 -1.12 12.99
N ALA A 179 0.09 -2.09 12.38
CA ALA A 179 1.47 -2.47 12.74
C ALA A 179 2.45 -1.31 12.51
N ILE A 180 2.33 -0.59 11.39
CA ILE A 180 3.15 0.60 11.13
C ILE A 180 2.77 1.72 12.11
N ASN A 181 1.47 1.92 12.37
CA ASN A 181 1.00 2.99 13.23
C ASN A 181 1.40 2.82 14.72
N ILE A 182 1.53 1.58 15.22
CA ILE A 182 2.02 1.35 16.59
C ILE A 182 3.55 1.39 16.68
N LEU A 183 4.25 1.12 15.57
CA LEU A 183 5.71 1.23 15.47
C LEU A 183 6.10 2.62 14.95
N ALA A 184 5.73 3.64 15.72
CA ALA A 184 5.80 5.05 15.35
C ALA A 184 6.35 5.90 16.50
N GLY A 185 6.47 7.22 16.28
CA GLY A 185 6.78 8.18 17.34
C GLY A 185 8.25 8.56 17.47
N VAL A 186 9.09 8.15 16.53
CA VAL A 186 10.46 8.67 16.34
C VAL A 186 10.57 9.22 14.92
N ASN A 187 11.17 10.41 14.78
CA ASN A 187 11.29 11.12 13.51
C ASN A 187 11.78 10.22 12.37
N GLY A 188 10.91 9.96 11.40
CA GLY A 188 11.22 9.21 10.19
C GLY A 188 11.11 7.69 10.31
N LEU A 189 10.66 7.14 11.44
CA LEU A 189 10.55 5.69 11.65
C LEU A 189 9.44 5.07 10.78
N GLU A 190 8.28 5.71 10.69
CA GLU A 190 7.11 5.25 9.92
C GLU A 190 7.42 5.22 8.42
N VAL A 191 8.04 6.29 7.92
CA VAL A 191 8.44 6.39 6.50
C VAL A 191 9.63 5.48 6.22
N GLY A 192 10.62 5.42 7.12
CA GLY A 192 11.83 4.61 6.96
C GLY A 192 11.53 3.12 6.87
N GLN A 193 10.73 2.58 7.80
CA GLN A 193 10.33 1.17 7.75
C GLN A 193 9.54 0.84 6.47
N SER A 194 8.66 1.75 6.04
CA SER A 194 7.86 1.59 4.82
C SER A 194 8.74 1.54 3.56
N ILE A 195 9.77 2.39 3.49
CA ILE A 195 10.76 2.38 2.40
C ILE A 195 11.51 1.04 2.35
N VAL A 196 11.96 0.53 3.50
CA VAL A 196 12.67 -0.76 3.56
C VAL A 196 11.78 -1.90 3.08
N ILE A 197 10.50 -1.92 3.50
CA ILE A 197 9.52 -2.92 3.04
C ILE A 197 9.30 -2.79 1.52
N ALA A 198 9.09 -1.58 1.01
CA ALA A 198 8.84 -1.34 -0.41
C ALA A 198 10.04 -1.77 -1.30
N ILE A 199 11.27 -1.43 -0.90
CA ILE A 199 12.49 -1.86 -1.61
C ILE A 199 12.63 -3.40 -1.56
N SER A 200 12.30 -4.03 -0.43
CA SER A 200 12.37 -5.49 -0.30
C SER A 200 11.38 -6.18 -1.25
N ILE A 201 10.15 -5.66 -1.36
CA ILE A 201 9.14 -6.15 -2.31
C ILE A 201 9.59 -5.90 -3.76
N LEU A 202 10.15 -4.72 -4.05
CA LEU A 202 10.67 -4.41 -5.38
C LEU A 202 11.79 -5.38 -5.79
N ILE A 203 12.77 -5.61 -4.92
CA ILE A 203 13.86 -6.57 -5.18
C ILE A 203 13.30 -7.97 -5.38
N PHE A 204 12.37 -8.41 -4.52
CA PHE A 204 11.71 -9.70 -4.65
C PHE A 204 11.02 -9.85 -6.02
N ASN A 205 10.25 -8.84 -6.43
CA ASN A 205 9.58 -8.84 -7.73
C ASN A 205 10.58 -8.86 -8.90
N LEU A 206 11.69 -8.11 -8.80
CA LEU A 206 12.74 -8.12 -9.82
C LEU A 206 13.43 -9.50 -9.94
N VAL A 207 13.63 -10.21 -8.84
CA VAL A 207 14.17 -11.56 -8.83
C VAL A 207 13.18 -12.55 -9.46
N GLU A 208 11.91 -12.48 -9.06
CA GLU A 208 10.85 -13.36 -9.59
C GLU A 208 10.63 -13.14 -11.10
N LEU A 209 10.80 -11.89 -11.58
CA LEU A 209 10.76 -11.58 -13.02
C LEU A 209 11.93 -12.19 -13.80
N GLN A 210 13.06 -12.50 -13.16
CA GLN A 210 14.21 -13.11 -13.80
C GLN A 210 14.15 -14.65 -13.82
N GLY A 211 13.32 -15.28 -12.98
CA GLY A 211 13.01 -16.71 -13.00
C GLY A 211 13.08 -17.42 -11.66
#